data_AF-A0A2P5EC95-F1
#
_entry.id   AF-A0A2P5EC95-F1
#
_cell.length_a   1.000
_cell.length_b   1.000
_cell.length_c   1.000
_cell.angle_alpha   90.00
_cell.angle_beta   90.00
_cell.angle_gamma   90.00
#
_symmetry.space_group_name_H-M   'P 1'
#
loop_
_entity.id
_entity.type
_entity.pdbx_description
1 polymer ?
#
loop_
_entity_poly.entity_id
_entity_poly.type
_entity_poly.pdbx_seq_one_letter_code
_entity_poly.pdbx_strand_id
1 'polypeptide(L)'
;MTIKKKNDGSKNENPFPHVPFLPLRSSKPLILGNWLVPCGAVLVSGYELRLAPLFDLVLTPPGENCQEDLVLGAQEGFFVNVDSEFDLENIVAAARIAGRKVNVLHRINPDVDPQAHPEVLKLVGAHCHLGSTIAKVDIFRDAAVLMGNYIC
;
A
#
# COMPACT_ATOMS: atom_id res chain seq x y z
N MET A 1 7.39 -27.06 15.37
CA MET A 1 7.69 -26.75 13.96
C MET A 1 6.52 -27.26 13.13
N THR A 2 5.55 -26.40 12.81
CA THR A 2 4.40 -26.81 11.99
C THR A 2 4.08 -25.67 11.04
N ILE A 3 4.58 -25.81 9.81
CA ILE A 3 4.31 -24.90 8.70
C ILE A 3 2.91 -25.28 8.16
N LYS A 4 1.93 -24.40 8.34
CA LYS A 4 0.64 -24.52 7.66
C LYS A 4 0.85 -24.25 6.17
N LYS A 5 0.69 -25.28 5.33
CA LYS A 5 0.53 -25.14 3.87
C LYS A 5 -0.70 -24.27 3.59
N LYS A 6 -0.54 -23.19 2.82
CA LYS A 6 -1.67 -22.47 2.22
C LYS A 6 -2.11 -23.22 0.97
N ASN A 7 -3.38 -23.60 0.94
CA ASN A 7 -4.05 -24.30 -0.15
C ASN A 7 -4.02 -23.49 -1.45
N ASP A 8 -3.95 -24.25 -2.54
CA ASP A 8 -4.33 -23.93 -3.90
C ASP A 8 -5.84 -23.72 -4.00
N GLY A 9 -6.27 -22.53 -4.38
CA GLY A 9 -7.69 -22.21 -4.50
C GLY A 9 -7.88 -20.88 -5.18
N SER A 10 -8.02 -20.92 -6.51
CA SER A 10 -8.44 -19.78 -7.31
C SER A 10 -9.86 -19.37 -6.90
N LYS A 11 -9.96 -18.38 -6.02
CA LYS A 11 -11.06 -17.43 -6.03
C LYS A 11 -10.43 -16.05 -5.92
N ASN A 12 -10.75 -15.18 -6.87
CA ASN A 12 -10.38 -13.76 -6.87
C ASN A 12 -11.24 -13.05 -5.79
N GLU A 13 -11.14 -13.51 -4.54
CA GLU A 13 -11.77 -12.85 -3.40
C GLU A 13 -10.89 -11.64 -3.07
N ASN A 14 -11.45 -10.43 -3.15
CA ASN A 14 -10.79 -9.23 -2.66
C ASN A 14 -10.33 -9.53 -1.21
N PRO A 15 -9.02 -9.61 -0.91
CA PRO A 15 -8.56 -10.02 0.40
C PRO A 15 -8.82 -8.97 1.49
N PHE A 16 -9.35 -7.78 1.12
CA PHE A 16 -9.48 -6.62 1.99
C PHE A 16 -10.84 -5.91 1.90
N PRO A 17 -12.00 -6.57 2.05
CA PRO A 17 -13.26 -5.85 2.11
C PRO A 17 -13.35 -5.21 3.50
N HIS A 18 -13.15 -3.89 3.58
CA HIS A 18 -13.51 -3.02 4.71
C HIS A 18 -12.49 -2.88 5.87
N VAL A 19 -11.19 -3.03 5.63
CA VAL A 19 -10.18 -2.69 6.66
C VAL A 19 -10.00 -1.16 6.70
N PRO A 20 -10.34 -0.48 7.81
CA PRO A 20 -10.03 0.94 7.96
C PRO A 20 -8.51 1.11 8.10
N PHE A 21 -7.95 2.15 7.47
CA PHE A 21 -6.54 2.49 7.59
C PHE A 21 -6.34 3.74 8.43
N LEU A 22 -5.46 3.66 9.41
CA LEU A 22 -5.09 4.79 10.25
C LEU A 22 -3.91 5.57 9.63
N PRO A 23 -4.06 6.87 9.31
CA PRO A 23 -2.96 7.69 8.83
C PRO A 23 -2.07 8.16 9.99
N LEU A 24 -0.92 7.53 10.20
CA LEU A 24 -0.14 7.72 11.43
C LEU A 24 0.39 9.14 11.61
N ARG A 25 0.70 9.83 10.51
CA ARG A 25 1.10 11.25 10.49
C ARG A 25 0.10 12.16 11.20
N SER A 26 -1.19 11.87 11.08
CA SER A 26 -2.27 12.65 11.71
C SER A 26 -2.69 12.09 13.07
N SER A 27 -2.44 10.81 13.33
CA SER A 27 -3.02 10.09 14.47
C SER A 27 -2.10 9.94 15.69
N LYS A 28 -0.79 10.23 15.59
CA LYS A 28 0.19 10.08 16.70
C LYS A 28 -0.04 8.79 17.52
N PRO A 29 0.18 7.62 16.89
CA PRO A 29 -0.30 6.31 17.35
C PRO A 29 0.25 5.84 18.71
N LEU A 30 1.38 6.38 19.20
CA LEU A 30 1.97 5.96 20.48
C LEU A 30 1.05 6.20 21.70
N ILE A 31 0.03 7.04 21.55
CA ILE A 31 -0.98 7.32 22.60
C ILE A 31 -2.21 6.41 22.45
N LEU A 32 -2.43 5.85 21.26
CA LEU A 32 -3.52 4.92 20.99
C LEU A 32 -3.06 3.51 21.34
N GLY A 33 -3.40 3.03 22.53
CA GLY A 33 -3.09 1.66 22.99
C GLY A 33 -3.72 0.57 22.11
N ASN A 34 -3.74 -0.68 22.62
CA ASN A 34 -4.25 -1.92 21.98
C ASN A 34 -5.69 -1.91 21.41
N TRP A 35 -6.37 -0.77 21.39
CA TRP A 35 -7.75 -0.56 20.98
C TRP A 35 -7.97 -0.46 19.46
N LEU A 36 -6.90 -0.41 18.67
CA LEU A 36 -6.98 -0.20 17.22
C LEU A 36 -7.04 -1.50 16.39
N VAL A 37 -7.02 -2.68 17.01
CA VAL A 37 -7.06 -3.96 16.27
C VAL A 37 -8.53 -4.35 16.02
N PRO A 38 -8.98 -4.59 14.76
CA PRO A 38 -8.19 -4.80 13.53
C PRO A 38 -8.28 -3.60 12.55
N CYS A 39 -7.20 -2.82 12.42
CA CYS A 39 -7.06 -1.78 11.40
C CYS A 39 -5.72 -1.89 10.67
N GLY A 40 -5.68 -1.40 9.43
CA GLY A 40 -4.44 -1.15 8.71
C GLY A 40 -3.83 0.20 9.13
N ALA A 41 -2.62 0.49 8.64
CA ALA A 41 -1.97 1.79 8.79
C ALA A 41 -1.38 2.28 7.48
N VAL A 42 -1.38 3.59 7.31
CA VAL A 42 -0.57 4.28 6.30
C VAL A 42 0.64 4.88 7.02
N LEU A 43 1.83 4.41 6.66
CA LEU A 43 3.11 4.80 7.24
C LEU A 43 3.82 5.70 6.22
N VAL A 44 4.29 6.87 6.65
CA VAL A 44 4.92 7.85 5.76
C VAL A 44 6.42 8.03 6.01
N SER A 45 6.99 7.38 7.03
CA SER A 45 8.43 7.49 7.33
C SER A 45 9.01 6.20 7.90
N GLY A 46 10.33 6.04 7.82
CA GLY A 46 11.09 4.94 8.44
C GLY A 46 10.87 4.80 9.95
N TYR A 47 10.54 5.88 10.66
CA TYR A 47 10.17 5.79 12.08
C TYR A 47 8.81 5.09 12.26
N GLU A 48 7.82 5.43 11.42
CA GLU A 48 6.49 4.83 11.45
C GLU A 48 6.50 3.37 10.99
N LEU A 49 7.41 3.00 10.07
CA LEU A 49 7.65 1.61 9.65
C LEU A 49 7.97 0.67 10.81
N ARG A 50 8.58 1.16 11.89
CA ARG A 50 8.84 0.37 13.11
C ARG A 50 7.56 0.00 13.86
N LEU A 51 6.46 0.69 13.58
CA LEU A 51 5.12 0.41 14.13
C LEU A 51 4.34 -0.60 13.26
N ALA A 52 4.85 -0.97 12.09
CA ALA A 52 4.21 -1.94 11.20
C ALA A 52 3.76 -3.25 11.90
N PRO A 53 4.52 -3.83 12.87
CA PRO A 53 4.10 -5.03 13.57
C PRO A 53 2.81 -4.89 14.40
N LEU A 54 2.30 -3.67 14.60
CA LEU A 54 1.06 -3.39 15.33
C LEU A 54 -0.19 -3.43 14.43
N PHE A 55 -0.03 -3.54 13.10
CA PHE A 55 -1.12 -3.44 12.14
C PHE A 55 -1.21 -4.67 11.25
N ASP A 56 -2.44 -5.00 10.84
CA ASP A 56 -2.69 -6.15 9.96
C ASP A 56 -2.32 -5.86 8.50
N LEU A 57 -2.30 -4.58 8.11
CA LEU A 57 -2.07 -4.13 6.74
C LEU A 57 -1.35 -2.79 6.71
N VAL A 58 -0.28 -2.70 5.92
CA VAL A 58 0.59 -1.51 5.87
C VAL A 58 0.68 -0.98 4.44
N LEU A 59 0.33 0.30 4.27
CA LEU A 59 0.59 1.06 3.06
C LEU A 59 1.74 2.05 3.29
N THR A 60 2.60 2.22 2.29
CA THR A 60 3.73 3.16 2.33
C THR A 60 3.80 3.99 1.04
N PRO A 61 3.97 5.33 1.11
CA PRO A 61 4.24 6.17 -0.03
C PRO A 61 5.76 6.22 -0.35
N PRO A 62 6.18 6.01 -1.60
CA PRO A 62 7.58 5.86 -1.97
C PRO A 62 8.45 7.15 -1.92
N GLY A 63 7.87 8.35 -1.88
CA GLY A 63 8.64 9.60 -1.89
C GLY A 63 9.21 10.07 -0.54
N GLU A 64 8.75 9.52 0.59
CA GLU A 64 9.19 9.92 1.94
C GLU A 64 10.08 8.86 2.62
N ASN A 65 10.31 7.72 1.97
CA ASN A 65 11.04 6.57 2.51
C ASN A 65 12.43 6.43 1.87
N CYS A 66 13.41 5.99 2.65
CA CYS A 66 14.72 5.66 2.10
C CYS A 66 14.73 4.29 1.43
N GLN A 67 15.83 3.96 0.73
CA GLN A 67 15.94 2.69 0.01
C GLN A 67 15.82 1.49 0.95
N GLU A 68 16.36 1.59 2.16
CA GLU A 68 16.30 0.56 3.20
C GLU A 68 14.86 0.29 3.65
N ASP A 69 14.05 1.34 3.78
CA ASP A 69 12.64 1.26 4.15
C ASP A 69 11.82 0.54 3.05
N LEU A 70 12.09 0.85 1.78
CA LEU A 70 11.46 0.17 0.65
C LEU A 70 11.87 -1.30 0.56
N VAL A 71 13.14 -1.62 0.83
CA VAL A 71 13.64 -3.00 0.87
C VAL A 71 12.97 -3.79 2.00
N LEU A 72 12.85 -3.20 3.19
CA LEU A 72 12.13 -3.80 4.31
C LEU A 72 10.66 -4.04 3.95
N GLY A 73 10.01 -3.05 3.34
CA GLY A 73 8.63 -3.19 2.87
C GLY A 73 8.46 -4.32 1.86
N ALA A 74 9.40 -4.47 0.92
CA ALA A 74 9.42 -5.57 -0.03
C ALA A 74 9.61 -6.95 0.65
N GLN A 75 10.45 -7.01 1.69
CA GLN A 75 10.70 -8.22 2.46
C GLN A 75 9.48 -8.66 3.26
N GLU A 76 8.82 -7.72 3.94
CA GLU A 76 7.64 -7.97 4.77
C GLU A 76 6.33 -8.07 3.95
N GLY A 77 6.35 -7.66 2.68
CA GLY A 77 5.20 -7.76 1.77
C GLY A 77 4.19 -6.63 1.90
N PHE A 78 4.64 -5.45 2.34
CA PHE A 78 3.81 -4.24 2.42
C PHE A 78 3.35 -3.78 1.04
N PHE A 79 2.30 -2.97 1.04
CA PHE A 79 1.74 -2.38 -0.16
C PHE A 79 2.37 -1.00 -0.35
N VAL A 80 3.00 -0.79 -1.49
CA VAL A 80 3.67 0.47 -1.81
C VAL A 80 2.87 1.20 -2.87
N ASN A 81 2.52 2.46 -2.61
CA ASN A 81 1.90 3.29 -3.64
C ASN A 81 2.91 3.60 -4.74
N VAL A 82 2.47 3.88 -5.97
CA VAL A 82 3.33 4.38 -7.04
C VAL A 82 2.67 5.62 -7.61
N ASP A 83 3.34 6.76 -7.52
CA ASP A 83 2.78 8.06 -7.91
C ASP A 83 3.58 8.71 -9.06
N SER A 84 4.85 8.34 -9.23
CA SER A 84 5.78 8.87 -10.25
C SER A 84 6.69 7.77 -10.85
N GLU A 85 7.33 8.04 -11.99
CA GLU A 85 8.38 7.17 -12.55
C GLU A 85 9.57 7.02 -11.60
N PHE A 86 9.94 8.10 -10.90
CA PHE A 86 10.99 8.09 -9.89
C PHE A 86 10.69 7.09 -8.75
N ASP A 87 9.44 7.06 -8.29
CA ASP A 87 9.00 6.09 -7.29
C ASP A 87 9.12 4.66 -7.83
N LEU A 88 8.69 4.44 -9.08
CA LEU A 88 8.75 3.15 -9.75
C LEU A 88 10.19 2.63 -9.80
N GLU A 89 11.15 3.47 -10.18
CA GLU A 89 12.57 3.13 -10.22
C GLU A 89 13.11 2.71 -8.84
N ASN A 90 12.80 3.47 -7.79
CA ASN A 90 13.23 3.18 -6.42
C ASN A 90 12.64 1.86 -5.91
N ILE A 91 11.36 1.62 -6.18
CA ILE A 91 10.67 0.38 -5.80
C ILE A 91 11.26 -0.82 -6.54
N VAL A 92 11.54 -0.69 -7.84
CA VAL A 92 12.20 -1.74 -8.64
C VAL A 92 13.59 -2.04 -8.09
N ALA A 93 14.38 -1.02 -7.75
CA ALA A 93 15.68 -1.22 -7.12
C ALA A 93 15.55 -1.95 -5.77
N ALA A 94 14.56 -1.59 -4.94
CA ALA A 94 14.30 -2.23 -3.66
C ALA A 94 13.86 -3.70 -3.84
N ALA A 95 12.99 -3.97 -4.80
CA ALA A 95 12.53 -5.32 -5.15
C ALA A 95 13.71 -6.23 -5.56
N ARG A 96 14.63 -5.70 -6.38
CA ARG A 96 15.84 -6.41 -6.81
C ARG A 96 16.78 -6.70 -5.64
N ILE A 97 17.00 -5.73 -4.75
CA ILE A 97 17.80 -5.93 -3.53
C ILE A 97 17.16 -6.98 -2.61
N ALA A 98 15.83 -6.91 -2.43
CA ALA A 98 15.09 -7.85 -1.59
C ALA A 98 14.94 -9.25 -2.22
N GLY A 99 15.10 -9.38 -3.53
CA GLY A 99 14.83 -10.61 -4.28
C GLY A 99 13.37 -11.04 -4.21
N ARG A 100 12.43 -10.09 -4.01
CA ARG A 100 10.99 -10.35 -3.88
C ARG A 100 10.18 -9.41 -4.75
N LYS A 101 9.01 -9.88 -5.19
CA LYS A 101 8.04 -9.00 -5.84
C LYS A 101 7.41 -8.05 -4.83
N VAL A 102 7.30 -6.78 -5.20
CA VAL A 102 6.63 -5.76 -4.38
C VAL A 102 5.16 -5.70 -4.76
N ASN A 103 4.28 -5.67 -3.75
CA ASN A 103 2.86 -5.39 -3.94
C ASN A 103 2.69 -3.89 -4.17
N VAL A 104 2.30 -3.49 -5.38
CA VAL A 104 2.15 -2.07 -5.72
C VAL A 104 0.68 -1.70 -5.87
N LEU A 105 0.33 -0.54 -5.33
CA LEU A 105 -0.94 0.12 -5.54
C LEU A 105 -0.72 1.30 -6.47
N HIS A 106 -1.43 1.31 -7.60
CA HIS A 106 -1.32 2.44 -8.52
C HIS A 106 -2.05 3.63 -7.96
N ARG A 107 -1.38 4.76 -7.74
CA ARG A 107 -2.11 6.00 -7.54
C ARG A 107 -2.47 6.53 -8.90
N ILE A 108 -3.77 6.75 -9.14
CA ILE A 108 -4.27 7.12 -10.46
C ILE A 108 -3.66 8.46 -10.89
N ASN A 109 -2.56 8.34 -11.61
CA ASN A 109 -1.79 9.38 -12.26
C ASN A 109 -1.53 8.84 -13.68
N PRO A 110 -2.03 9.50 -14.74
CA PRO A 110 -1.97 8.96 -16.11
C PRO A 110 -0.54 8.79 -16.65
N ASP A 111 0.44 9.48 -16.05
CA ASP A 111 1.82 9.51 -16.53
C ASP A 111 2.68 8.33 -16.03
N VAL A 112 2.11 7.40 -15.26
CA VAL A 112 2.86 6.30 -14.66
C VAL A 112 2.15 4.98 -14.96
N ASP A 113 2.87 4.03 -15.56
CA ASP A 113 2.38 2.67 -15.80
C ASP A 113 3.09 1.67 -14.86
N PRO A 114 2.43 1.17 -13.80
CA PRO A 114 3.02 0.21 -12.87
C PRO A 114 3.19 -1.19 -13.50
N GLN A 115 2.62 -1.44 -14.68
CA GLN A 115 2.78 -2.70 -15.40
C GLN A 115 4.07 -2.77 -16.22
N ALA A 116 4.86 -1.69 -16.26
CA ALA A 116 6.13 -1.64 -17.00
C ALA A 116 7.19 -2.66 -16.51
N HIS A 117 7.09 -3.17 -15.28
CA HIS A 117 8.07 -4.08 -14.67
C HIS A 117 7.43 -5.35 -14.03
N PRO A 118 6.80 -6.23 -14.84
CA PRO A 118 6.04 -7.38 -14.33
C PRO A 118 6.92 -8.47 -13.66
N GLU A 119 8.23 -8.45 -13.89
CA GLU A 119 9.20 -9.39 -13.32
C GLU A 119 9.44 -9.15 -11.82
N VAL A 120 9.32 -7.91 -11.36
CA VAL A 120 9.60 -7.49 -9.98
C VAL A 120 8.41 -6.82 -9.29
N LEU A 121 7.38 -6.39 -10.02
CA LEU A 121 6.19 -5.77 -9.44
C LEU A 121 4.97 -6.68 -9.56
N LYS A 122 4.06 -6.52 -8.60
CA LYS A 122 2.73 -7.12 -8.62
C LYS A 122 1.70 -6.02 -8.35
N LEU A 123 1.01 -5.58 -9.40
CA LEU A 123 -0.14 -4.68 -9.26
C LEU A 123 -1.27 -5.41 -8.53
N VAL A 124 -1.69 -4.87 -7.38
CA VAL A 124 -2.72 -5.49 -6.52
C VAL A 124 -3.96 -4.62 -6.32
N GLY A 125 -3.93 -3.38 -6.81
CA GLY A 125 -5.07 -2.47 -6.73
C GLY A 125 -4.68 -1.04 -7.10
N ALA A 126 -5.60 -0.12 -6.89
CA ALA A 126 -5.37 1.31 -7.02
C ALA A 126 -5.69 2.04 -5.72
N HIS A 127 -5.01 3.14 -5.49
CA HIS A 127 -5.21 4.02 -4.34
C HIS A 127 -5.52 5.44 -4.83
N CYS A 128 -6.47 6.12 -4.19
CA CYS A 128 -6.77 7.51 -4.50
C CYS A 128 -6.88 8.31 -3.21
N HIS A 129 -6.22 9.46 -3.19
CA HIS A 129 -6.31 10.44 -2.11
C HIS A 129 -7.09 11.66 -2.61
N LEU A 130 -8.29 11.87 -2.06
CA LEU A 130 -9.25 12.88 -2.53
C LEU A 130 -9.09 14.26 -1.86
N GLY A 131 -8.19 14.38 -0.89
CA GLY A 131 -7.96 15.59 -0.10
C GLY A 131 -8.50 15.50 1.33
N SER A 132 -8.44 16.63 2.04
CA SER A 132 -8.83 16.77 3.45
C SER A 132 -10.10 17.63 3.61
N THR A 133 -10.80 17.45 4.73
CA THR A 133 -12.01 18.24 5.08
C THR A 133 -13.15 18.10 4.05
N ILE A 134 -13.36 16.89 3.53
CA ILE A 134 -14.42 16.60 2.56
C ILE A 134 -15.77 16.56 3.27
N ALA A 135 -16.68 17.45 2.88
CA ALA A 135 -18.05 17.50 3.40
C ALA A 135 -19.10 16.92 2.44
N LYS A 136 -18.76 16.76 1.15
CA LYS A 136 -19.68 16.28 0.12
C LYS A 136 -19.38 14.82 -0.22
N VAL A 137 -20.38 13.95 -0.06
CA VAL A 137 -20.25 12.51 -0.31
C VAL A 137 -20.16 12.15 -1.79
N ASP A 138 -20.69 12.99 -2.67
CA ASP A 138 -20.67 12.78 -4.12
C ASP A 138 -19.26 12.59 -4.69
N ILE A 139 -18.27 13.26 -4.07
CA ILE A 139 -16.86 13.17 -4.45
C ILE A 139 -16.34 11.72 -4.37
N PHE A 140 -16.81 10.92 -3.41
CA PHE A 140 -16.40 9.51 -3.29
C PHE A 140 -17.00 8.65 -4.41
N ARG A 141 -18.25 8.91 -4.81
CA ARG A 141 -18.88 8.21 -5.93
C ARG A 141 -18.16 8.54 -7.24
N ASP A 142 -17.92 9.82 -7.50
CA ASP A 142 -17.29 10.27 -8.74
C ASP A 142 -15.85 9.72 -8.84
N ALA A 143 -15.11 9.71 -7.72
CA ALA A 143 -13.81 9.07 -7.64
C ALA A 143 -13.88 7.56 -7.91
N ALA A 144 -14.83 6.83 -7.31
CA ALA A 144 -14.97 5.40 -7.53
C ALA A 144 -15.27 5.05 -9.00
N VAL A 145 -16.08 5.87 -9.69
CA VAL A 145 -16.35 5.70 -11.13
C VAL A 145 -15.09 5.91 -11.96
N LEU A 146 -14.33 6.98 -11.70
CA LEU A 146 -13.07 7.25 -12.40
C LEU A 146 -12.05 6.13 -12.18
N MET A 147 -11.94 5.65 -10.94
CA MET A 147 -11.05 4.54 -10.60
C MET A 147 -11.46 3.24 -11.31
N GLY A 148 -12.76 2.94 -11.38
CA GLY A 148 -13.28 1.78 -12.08
C GLY A 148 -12.90 1.79 -13.56
N ASN A 149 -13.10 2.92 -14.25
CA ASN A 149 -12.78 3.07 -15.67
C ASN A 149 -11.27 3.01 -15.99
N TYR A 150 -10.41 3.20 -15.00
CA TYR A 150 -8.96 3.11 -15.19
C TYR A 150 -8.45 1.66 -15.06
N ILE A 151 -9.16 0.82 -14.30
CA ILE A 151 -8.73 -0.55 -13.97
C ILE A 151 -9.51 -1.60 -14.79
N CYS A 152 -10.71 -1.26 -15.28
CA CYS A 152 -11.60 -2.11 -16.07
C CYS A 152 -11.75 -1.61 -17.50
#